data_AF-A0A1F5RLE8-F1
#
_entry.id   AF-A0A1F5RLE8-F1
#
_cell.length_a   1.000
_cell.length_b   1.000
_cell.length_c   1.000
_cell.angle_alpha   90.00
_cell.angle_beta   90.00
_cell.angle_gamma   90.00
#
_symmetry.space_group_name_H-M   'P 1'
#
loop_
_entity.id
_entity.type
_entity.pdbx_description
1 polymer ?
#
loop_
_entity_poly.entity_id
_entity_poly.type
_entity_poly.pdbx_seq_one_letter_code
_entity_poly.pdbx_strand_id
1 'polypeptide(L)'
;MPPQTTLKRTPFHSYHRAGGGKLIEFAGFEMPVRYTGDVEEHLRVRRGVGLFDISHMGEFDVRGPGAVEFLDSMVTNHVAAVEIGQALYTPMCRPDGGIVDDLLIYRSDDHFMLVVNASNIAKDFQWLREHCPPEIRLTDRSDATALLAVQGPRAPDVLRGHVPDQALELASYRFLHGPLFGAPALISRTGYTGEDGFELYFDPAHAAVVWEGLVRAGGSAGLQPVGLGARDTLRLEMAYMLYGHDIDESTTPLEAGLGWTVKLEKGDFIGRDALVRQKQQGPTRKLVGLEVEGRRVLRHGMIAEVEGRSMGRVTSGSFSPSLGRPIGMAYVESSLARVGRALVVRSGARAFPATVVKRPFYTQGSKRS
;
A
#
# COMPACT_ATOMS: atom_id res chain seq x y z
N MET A 1 12.21 35.35 -2.06
CA MET A 1 12.64 34.00 -1.63
C MET A 1 11.55 33.03 -2.07
N PRO A 2 11.86 31.90 -2.72
CA PRO A 2 10.85 30.87 -2.89
C PRO A 2 10.35 30.46 -1.50
N PRO A 3 9.06 30.17 -1.32
CA PRO A 3 8.55 29.73 -0.03
C PRO A 3 9.35 28.50 0.40
N GLN A 4 9.99 28.58 1.56
CA GLN A 4 10.53 27.40 2.23
C GLN A 4 9.32 26.55 2.64
N THR A 5 8.93 25.60 1.78
CA THR A 5 8.04 24.52 2.19
C THR A 5 8.86 23.62 3.10
N THR A 6 8.77 23.82 4.41
CA THR A 6 9.38 22.94 5.39
C THR A 6 8.70 21.58 5.27
N LEU A 7 9.39 20.59 4.72
CA LEU A 7 8.89 19.22 4.61
C LEU A 7 8.44 18.72 5.99
N LYS A 8 7.32 17.99 6.03
CA LYS A 8 6.86 17.32 7.24
C LYS A 8 7.87 16.25 7.68
N ARG A 9 7.89 15.93 8.97
CA ARG A 9 8.78 14.92 9.55
C ARG A 9 7.96 13.96 10.40
N THR A 10 8.28 12.68 10.30
CA THR A 10 7.72 11.67 11.20
C THR A 10 8.39 11.75 12.57
N PRO A 11 7.79 11.15 13.62
CA PRO A 11 8.42 11.03 14.93
C PRO A 11 9.78 10.30 14.91
N PHE A 12 10.10 9.57 13.83
CA PHE A 12 11.31 8.76 13.70
C PHE A 12 12.43 9.45 12.91
N HIS A 13 12.25 10.71 12.52
CA HIS A 13 13.22 11.45 11.70
C HIS A 13 14.66 11.46 12.26
N SER A 14 14.81 11.66 13.57
CA SER A 14 16.12 11.64 14.24
C SER A 14 16.78 10.27 14.14
N TYR A 15 16.01 9.18 14.31
CA TYR A 15 16.50 7.81 14.13
C TYR A 15 16.89 7.53 12.68
N HIS A 16 16.17 8.07 11.70
CA HIS A 16 16.54 7.94 10.29
C HIS A 16 17.89 8.58 10.01
N ARG A 17 18.12 9.80 10.53
CA ARG A 17 19.41 10.49 10.39
C ARG A 17 20.54 9.75 11.10
N ALA A 18 20.31 9.31 12.34
CA ALA A 18 21.30 8.57 13.12
C ALA A 18 21.65 7.21 12.48
N GLY A 19 20.66 6.55 11.86
CA GLY A 19 20.83 5.29 11.14
C GLY A 19 21.45 5.42 9.75
N GLY A 20 21.87 6.62 9.32
CA GLY A 20 22.47 6.85 8.00
C GLY A 20 21.46 6.82 6.84
N GLY A 21 20.18 7.00 7.13
CA GLY A 21 19.12 7.04 6.12
C GLY A 21 19.33 8.19 5.13
N LYS A 22 19.30 7.87 3.84
CA LYS A 22 19.28 8.88 2.77
C LYS A 22 17.87 9.45 2.66
N LEU A 23 17.65 10.62 3.23
CA LEU A 23 16.35 11.29 3.22
C LEU A 23 16.07 11.97 1.88
N ILE A 24 14.83 11.87 1.40
CA ILE A 24 14.30 12.56 0.22
C ILE A 24 12.93 13.15 0.56
N GLU A 25 12.46 14.06 -0.29
CA GLU A 25 11.05 14.43 -0.31
C GLU A 25 10.20 13.26 -0.85
N PHE A 26 9.21 12.84 -0.08
CA PHE A 26 8.21 11.87 -0.48
C PHE A 26 6.84 12.28 0.08
N ALA A 27 5.88 12.58 -0.81
CA ALA A 27 4.53 13.01 -0.44
C ALA A 27 4.50 14.18 0.59
N GLY A 28 5.43 15.14 0.48
CA GLY A 28 5.53 16.28 1.40
C GLY A 28 6.25 15.98 2.73
N PHE A 29 6.77 14.76 2.92
CA PHE A 29 7.57 14.36 4.08
C PHE A 29 9.05 14.17 3.72
N GLU A 30 9.93 14.36 4.71
CA GLU A 30 11.34 13.99 4.64
C GLU A 30 11.53 12.53 5.09
N MET A 31 11.61 11.60 4.13
CA MET A 31 11.58 10.15 4.36
C MET A 31 12.85 9.43 3.86
N PRO A 32 13.30 8.35 4.52
CA PRO A 32 14.45 7.57 4.11
C PRO A 32 14.14 6.73 2.87
N VAL A 33 14.79 7.04 1.73
CA VAL A 33 14.66 6.21 0.53
C VAL A 33 15.44 4.88 0.66
N ARG A 34 16.53 4.89 1.42
CA ARG A 34 17.39 3.73 1.72
C ARG A 34 18.33 4.03 2.90
N TYR A 35 18.87 2.98 3.51
CA TYR A 35 19.93 3.02 4.53
C TYR A 35 21.20 2.34 4.03
N THR A 36 21.13 1.08 3.58
CA THR A 36 22.27 0.32 3.06
C THR A 36 22.18 0.11 1.54
N GLY A 37 20.97 -0.09 1.02
CA GLY A 37 20.72 -0.22 -0.42
C GLY A 37 19.49 -1.09 -0.71
N ASP A 38 18.74 -0.72 -1.76
CA ASP A 38 17.44 -1.31 -2.07
C ASP A 38 17.46 -2.85 -2.15
N VAL A 39 18.51 -3.44 -2.74
CA VAL A 39 18.66 -4.91 -2.88
C VAL A 39 18.88 -5.58 -1.53
N GLU A 40 19.79 -5.05 -0.71
CA GLU A 40 20.12 -5.64 0.58
C GLU A 40 18.92 -5.54 1.55
N GLU A 41 18.31 -4.36 1.61
CA GLU A 41 17.13 -4.09 2.42
C GLU A 41 15.91 -4.94 2.00
N HIS A 42 15.69 -5.10 0.68
CA HIS A 42 14.66 -5.99 0.16
C HIS A 42 14.90 -7.44 0.60
N LEU A 43 16.12 -7.95 0.40
CA LEU A 43 16.45 -9.33 0.76
C LEU A 43 16.41 -9.55 2.28
N ARG A 44 16.69 -8.52 3.08
CA ARG A 44 16.52 -8.55 4.53
C ARG A 44 15.07 -8.83 4.93
N VAL A 45 14.11 -8.18 4.29
CA VAL A 45 12.68 -8.44 4.53
C VAL A 45 12.30 -9.84 4.07
N ARG A 46 12.69 -10.24 2.85
CA ARG A 46 12.39 -11.56 2.29
C ARG A 46 12.92 -12.73 3.14
N ARG A 47 14.11 -12.57 3.72
CA ARG A 47 14.83 -13.67 4.42
C ARG A 47 14.76 -13.57 5.94
N GLY A 48 14.24 -12.47 6.48
CA GLY A 48 14.39 -12.11 7.88
C GLY A 48 13.26 -11.22 8.35
N VAL A 49 13.60 -9.98 8.67
CA VAL A 49 12.67 -8.96 9.12
C VAL A 49 13.24 -7.56 8.85
N GLY A 50 12.38 -6.65 8.42
CA GLY A 50 12.70 -5.23 8.25
C GLY A 50 11.69 -4.35 8.98
N LEU A 51 12.16 -3.19 9.41
CA LEU A 51 11.36 -2.16 10.08
C LEU A 51 11.16 -0.98 9.15
N PHE A 52 9.92 -0.62 8.87
CA PHE A 52 9.56 0.53 8.06
C PHE A 52 8.89 1.58 8.93
N ASP A 53 9.32 2.83 8.77
CA ASP A 53 8.51 3.97 9.19
C ASP A 53 7.55 4.34 8.07
N ILE A 54 6.26 4.21 8.36
CA ILE A 54 5.17 4.56 7.45
C ILE A 54 4.21 5.57 8.08
N SER A 55 4.67 6.34 9.07
CA SER A 55 3.90 7.42 9.75
C SER A 55 3.63 8.65 8.87
N HIS A 56 3.89 8.55 7.57
CA HIS A 56 3.50 9.56 6.58
C HIS A 56 2.12 9.26 5.96
N MET A 57 1.60 8.04 6.18
CA MET A 57 0.23 7.68 5.82
C MET A 57 -0.78 8.54 6.60
N GLY A 58 -2.03 8.58 6.14
CA GLY A 58 -3.10 9.29 6.85
C GLY A 58 -4.01 8.34 7.59
N GLU A 59 -4.50 8.77 8.75
CA GLU A 59 -5.43 8.01 9.57
C GLU A 59 -6.68 8.84 9.88
N PHE A 60 -7.86 8.32 9.55
CA PHE A 60 -9.14 8.99 9.84
C PHE A 60 -10.03 8.12 10.73
N ASP A 61 -10.53 8.72 11.81
CA ASP A 61 -11.56 8.12 12.65
C ASP A 61 -12.95 8.45 12.12
N VAL A 62 -13.81 7.44 12.00
CA VAL A 62 -15.22 7.58 11.64
C VAL A 62 -16.09 6.98 12.74
N ARG A 63 -16.91 7.82 13.36
CA ARG A 63 -17.73 7.47 14.53
C ARG A 63 -19.16 7.97 14.36
N GLY A 64 -20.13 7.25 14.92
CA GLY A 64 -21.52 7.69 14.97
C GLY A 64 -22.51 6.65 14.45
N PRO A 65 -23.80 6.81 14.75
CA PRO A 65 -24.84 5.96 14.21
C PRO A 65 -24.90 6.12 12.69
N GLY A 66 -24.86 5.02 11.95
CA GLY A 66 -24.84 5.06 10.48
C GLY A 66 -23.43 4.98 9.85
N ALA A 67 -22.37 4.79 10.64
CA ALA A 67 -21.00 4.78 10.12
C ALA A 67 -20.75 3.64 9.13
N VAL A 68 -21.40 2.49 9.34
CA VAL A 68 -21.35 1.35 8.40
C VAL A 68 -21.94 1.77 7.06
N GLU A 69 -23.15 2.30 7.05
CA GLU A 69 -23.91 2.69 5.86
C GLU A 69 -23.20 3.81 5.10
N PHE A 70 -22.68 4.80 5.83
CA PHE A 70 -21.85 5.87 5.26
C PHE A 70 -20.64 5.28 4.55
N LEU A 71 -19.80 4.50 5.25
CA LEU A 71 -18.60 3.94 4.65
C LEU A 71 -18.91 2.97 3.51
N ASP A 72 -19.97 2.18 3.62
CA ASP A 72 -20.42 1.32 2.52
C ASP A 72 -20.86 2.13 1.30
N SER A 73 -21.44 3.31 1.46
CA SER A 73 -21.76 4.17 0.31
C SER A 73 -20.51 4.79 -0.34
N MET A 74 -19.41 4.92 0.40
CA MET A 74 -18.19 5.60 -0.06
C MET A 74 -17.20 4.68 -0.79
N VAL A 75 -17.24 3.38 -0.51
CA VAL A 75 -16.22 2.43 -0.98
C VAL A 75 -16.80 1.31 -1.83
N THR A 76 -15.96 0.71 -2.67
CA THR A 76 -16.40 -0.35 -3.60
C THR A 76 -16.60 -1.72 -2.94
N ASN A 77 -15.94 -1.97 -1.80
CA ASN A 77 -16.02 -3.23 -1.05
C ASN A 77 -17.08 -3.18 0.06
N HIS A 78 -17.41 -4.31 0.69
CA HIS A 78 -18.57 -4.44 1.58
C HIS A 78 -18.19 -4.29 3.06
N VAL A 79 -18.34 -3.08 3.59
CA VAL A 79 -18.02 -2.69 4.98
C VAL A 79 -18.95 -3.35 5.98
N ALA A 80 -20.25 -3.49 5.67
CA ALA A 80 -21.20 -4.14 6.58
C ALA A 80 -20.85 -5.61 6.89
N ALA A 81 -20.13 -6.29 5.98
CA ALA A 81 -19.66 -7.66 6.17
C ALA A 81 -18.34 -7.77 6.95
N VAL A 82 -17.70 -6.65 7.29
CA VAL A 82 -16.44 -6.64 8.07
C VAL A 82 -16.78 -6.90 9.53
N GLU A 83 -16.09 -7.82 10.18
CA GLU A 83 -16.27 -8.11 11.60
C GLU A 83 -15.48 -7.13 12.48
N ILE A 84 -15.86 -7.00 13.76
CA ILE A 84 -15.05 -6.27 14.74
C ILE A 84 -13.66 -6.95 14.82
N GLY A 85 -12.59 -6.14 14.84
CA GLY A 85 -11.21 -6.64 14.81
C GLY A 85 -10.74 -7.07 13.42
N GLN A 86 -11.47 -6.71 12.36
CA GLN A 86 -11.10 -6.99 10.97
C GLN A 86 -10.81 -5.71 10.19
N ALA A 87 -9.80 -5.79 9.33
CA ALA A 87 -9.47 -4.78 8.33
C ALA A 87 -10.03 -5.17 6.95
N LEU A 88 -10.27 -4.18 6.11
CA LEU A 88 -10.80 -4.35 4.75
C LEU A 88 -10.02 -3.46 3.77
N TYR A 89 -9.42 -4.06 2.74
CA TYR A 89 -8.87 -3.30 1.62
C TYR A 89 -9.97 -2.92 0.63
N THR A 90 -10.00 -1.65 0.24
CA THR A 90 -11.02 -1.15 -0.67
C THR A 90 -10.60 0.13 -1.40
N PRO A 91 -10.90 0.24 -2.70
CA PRO A 91 -10.94 1.53 -3.40
C PRO A 91 -12.14 2.40 -2.98
N MET A 92 -11.91 3.72 -2.92
CA MET A 92 -12.93 4.77 -3.09
C MET A 92 -12.99 5.18 -4.56
N CYS A 93 -14.18 5.53 -5.05
CA CYS A 93 -14.37 5.90 -6.45
C CYS A 93 -15.18 7.18 -6.61
N ARG A 94 -14.97 7.85 -7.74
CA ARG A 94 -15.81 8.93 -8.25
C ARG A 94 -17.04 8.36 -8.98
N PRO A 95 -18.07 9.16 -9.28
CA PRO A 95 -19.26 8.70 -10.02
C PRO A 95 -18.96 8.05 -11.38
N ASP A 96 -17.86 8.41 -12.03
CA ASP A 96 -17.41 7.82 -13.30
C ASP A 96 -16.60 6.52 -13.13
N GLY A 97 -16.42 6.05 -11.89
CA GLY A 97 -15.68 4.82 -11.56
C GLY A 97 -14.16 5.03 -11.40
N GLY A 98 -13.66 6.24 -11.63
CA GLY A 98 -12.25 6.58 -11.39
C GLY A 98 -11.88 6.47 -9.91
N ILE A 99 -10.70 5.92 -9.60
CA ILE A 99 -10.26 5.67 -8.23
C ILE A 99 -9.83 6.98 -7.55
N VAL A 100 -10.49 7.33 -6.44
CA VAL A 100 -10.09 8.46 -5.58
C VAL A 100 -8.88 8.07 -4.74
N ASP A 101 -8.93 6.93 -4.07
CA ASP A 101 -7.78 6.32 -3.40
C ASP A 101 -8.04 4.83 -3.19
N ASP A 102 -7.00 4.07 -2.84
CA ASP A 102 -7.12 2.77 -2.20
C ASP A 102 -6.69 2.82 -0.73
N LEU A 103 -7.45 2.17 0.14
CA LEU A 103 -7.27 2.32 1.59
C LEU A 103 -7.63 1.04 2.36
N LEU A 104 -7.25 1.03 3.63
CA LEU A 104 -7.70 0.03 4.61
C LEU A 104 -8.75 0.63 5.55
N ILE A 105 -9.84 -0.11 5.80
CA ILE A 105 -10.83 0.21 6.82
C ILE A 105 -10.70 -0.82 7.94
N TYR A 106 -10.46 -0.37 9.16
CA TYR A 106 -10.41 -1.18 10.38
C TYR A 106 -11.71 -1.00 11.17
N ARG A 107 -12.43 -2.08 11.45
CA ARG A 107 -13.67 -2.02 12.25
C ARG A 107 -13.40 -2.35 13.71
N SER A 108 -13.49 -1.35 14.58
CA SER A 108 -13.54 -1.54 16.03
C SER A 108 -15.00 -1.70 16.50
N ASP A 109 -15.21 -1.88 17.79
CA ASP A 109 -16.54 -1.98 18.39
C ASP A 109 -17.33 -0.66 18.35
N ASP A 110 -16.63 0.47 18.52
CA ASP A 110 -17.24 1.80 18.65
C ASP A 110 -16.89 2.78 17.50
N HIS A 111 -16.01 2.39 16.57
CA HIS A 111 -15.57 3.23 15.46
C HIS A 111 -14.94 2.46 14.30
N PHE A 112 -14.68 3.18 13.21
CA PHE A 112 -13.81 2.73 12.13
C PHE A 112 -12.57 3.63 12.05
N MET A 113 -11.43 3.03 11.72
CA MET A 113 -10.21 3.74 11.36
C MET A 113 -9.90 3.50 9.88
N LEU A 114 -9.75 4.55 9.09
CA LEU A 114 -9.34 4.51 7.70
C LEU A 114 -7.84 4.83 7.62
N VAL A 115 -7.09 4.06 6.83
CA VAL A 115 -5.67 4.30 6.57
C VAL A 115 -5.48 4.57 5.08
N VAL A 116 -5.13 5.80 4.72
CA VAL A 116 -5.09 6.34 3.35
C VAL A 116 -3.67 6.69 2.90
N ASN A 117 -3.46 6.83 1.59
CA ASN A 117 -2.15 7.17 1.06
C ASN A 117 -1.71 8.59 1.43
N ALA A 118 -0.43 8.75 1.76
CA ALA A 118 0.17 10.02 2.22
C ALA A 118 -0.10 11.22 1.29
N SER A 119 -0.04 11.01 -0.03
CA SER A 119 -0.28 12.08 -1.01
C SER A 119 -1.75 12.50 -1.10
N ASN A 120 -2.66 11.70 -0.55
CA ASN A 120 -4.10 11.85 -0.70
C ASN A 120 -4.81 12.30 0.58
N ILE A 121 -4.12 12.40 1.73
CA ILE A 121 -4.73 12.73 3.03
C ILE A 121 -5.72 13.90 2.92
N ALA A 122 -5.29 15.06 2.43
CA ALA A 122 -6.15 16.22 2.34
C ALA A 122 -7.34 16.03 1.37
N LYS A 123 -7.09 15.38 0.23
CA LYS A 123 -8.09 15.11 -0.81
C LYS A 123 -9.15 14.13 -0.30
N ASP A 124 -8.72 13.05 0.35
CA ASP A 124 -9.58 11.99 0.83
C ASP A 124 -10.40 12.43 2.03
N PHE A 125 -9.79 13.18 2.95
CA PHE A 125 -10.51 13.77 4.08
C PHE A 125 -11.61 14.72 3.58
N GLN A 126 -11.29 15.57 2.59
CA GLN A 126 -12.28 16.44 1.97
C GLN A 126 -13.39 15.65 1.27
N TRP A 127 -13.02 14.64 0.48
CA TRP A 127 -13.97 13.77 -0.22
C TRP A 127 -14.95 13.09 0.74
N LEU A 128 -14.44 12.49 1.82
CA LEU A 128 -15.28 11.89 2.86
C LEU A 128 -16.15 12.92 3.55
N ARG A 129 -15.60 14.09 3.91
CA ARG A 129 -16.32 15.17 4.60
C ARG A 129 -17.49 15.71 3.77
N GLU A 130 -17.33 15.85 2.45
CA GLU A 130 -18.37 16.35 1.56
C GLU A 130 -19.59 15.42 1.47
N HIS A 131 -19.39 14.13 1.74
CA HIS A 131 -20.44 13.12 1.72
C HIS A 131 -20.87 12.67 3.14
N CYS A 132 -20.22 13.21 4.18
CA CYS A 132 -20.41 12.79 5.56
C CYS A 132 -21.76 13.31 6.11
N PRO A 133 -22.65 12.43 6.57
CA PRO A 133 -23.87 12.84 7.27
C PRO A 133 -23.55 13.63 8.54
N PRO A 134 -24.42 14.55 8.98
CA PRO A 134 -24.18 15.39 10.16
C PRO A 134 -24.08 14.59 11.47
N GLU A 135 -24.64 13.38 11.53
CA GLU A 135 -24.58 12.48 12.69
C GLU A 135 -23.25 11.72 12.81
N ILE A 136 -22.44 11.72 11.73
CA ILE A 136 -21.15 11.04 11.69
C ILE A 136 -20.04 12.03 12.01
N ARG A 137 -19.21 11.66 12.98
CA ARG A 137 -17.97 12.36 13.31
C ARG A 137 -16.82 11.75 12.52
N LEU A 138 -16.33 12.50 11.53
CA LEU A 138 -15.09 12.25 10.81
C LEU A 138 -13.96 13.09 11.42
N THR A 139 -12.84 12.48 11.81
CA THR A 139 -11.71 13.16 12.45
C THR A 139 -10.39 12.74 11.83
N ASP A 140 -9.56 13.70 11.43
CA ASP A 140 -8.19 13.44 10.99
C ASP A 140 -7.29 13.20 12.21
N ARG A 141 -6.65 12.03 12.25
CA ARG A 141 -5.77 11.54 13.31
C ARG A 141 -4.33 11.33 12.80
N SER A 142 -4.01 11.77 11.58
CA SER A 142 -2.71 11.53 10.93
C SER A 142 -1.56 12.10 11.77
N ASP A 143 -1.66 13.34 12.25
CA ASP A 143 -0.62 13.94 13.10
C ASP A 143 -0.60 13.37 14.54
N ALA A 144 -1.65 12.62 14.93
CA ALA A 144 -1.82 12.02 16.25
C ALA A 144 -1.52 10.50 16.26
N THR A 145 -1.02 9.96 15.15
CA THR A 145 -0.76 8.52 15.00
C THR A 145 0.64 8.30 14.44
N ALA A 146 1.45 7.50 15.13
CA ALA A 146 2.67 6.95 14.59
C ALA A 146 2.38 5.54 14.04
N LEU A 147 3.03 5.20 12.93
CA LEU A 147 2.82 3.92 12.25
C LEU A 147 4.15 3.30 11.83
N LEU A 148 4.43 2.12 12.41
CA LEU A 148 5.57 1.30 12.05
C LEU A 148 5.12 -0.03 11.46
N ALA A 149 5.77 -0.50 10.39
CA ALA A 149 5.56 -1.84 9.86
C ALA A 149 6.77 -2.73 10.15
N VAL A 150 6.54 -3.89 10.77
CA VAL A 150 7.54 -4.93 11.01
C VAL A 150 7.22 -6.09 10.08
N GLN A 151 8.03 -6.29 9.05
CA GLN A 151 7.69 -7.15 7.92
C GLN A 151 8.80 -8.16 7.63
N GLY A 152 8.43 -9.41 7.36
CA GLY A 152 9.33 -10.52 7.09
C GLY A 152 8.96 -11.76 7.90
N PRO A 153 9.44 -12.96 7.51
CA PRO A 153 9.11 -14.22 8.18
C PRO A 153 9.49 -14.27 9.66
N ARG A 154 10.43 -13.43 10.13
CA ARG A 154 10.80 -13.33 11.56
C ARG A 154 10.08 -12.21 12.31
N ALA A 155 9.11 -11.52 11.70
CA ALA A 155 8.36 -10.46 12.38
C ALA A 155 7.67 -10.94 13.67
N PRO A 156 7.03 -12.14 13.74
CA PRO A 156 6.47 -12.63 14.99
C PRO A 156 7.50 -12.84 16.10
N ASP A 157 8.73 -13.24 15.75
CA ASP A 157 9.80 -13.46 16.72
C ASP A 157 10.26 -12.16 17.38
N VAL A 158 10.25 -11.05 16.63
CA VAL A 158 10.61 -9.71 17.14
C VAL A 158 9.57 -9.22 18.15
N LEU A 159 8.29 -9.47 17.90
CA LEU A 159 7.20 -8.97 18.74
C LEU A 159 6.92 -9.87 19.96
N ARG A 160 7.38 -11.12 19.95
CA ARG A 160 7.12 -12.09 21.03
C ARG A 160 7.58 -11.56 22.39
N GLY A 161 6.67 -11.61 23.37
CA GLY A 161 6.92 -11.07 24.72
C GLY A 161 6.81 -9.55 24.84
N HIS A 162 6.53 -8.84 23.74
CA HIS A 162 6.37 -7.39 23.70
C HIS A 162 4.99 -6.93 23.21
N VAL A 163 4.14 -7.89 22.82
CA VAL A 163 2.72 -7.74 22.48
C VAL A 163 1.91 -8.86 23.15
N PRO A 164 0.58 -8.76 23.26
CA PRO A 164 -0.24 -9.90 23.69
C PRO A 164 -0.05 -11.10 22.77
N ASP A 165 -0.02 -12.31 23.32
CA ASP A 165 0.13 -13.54 22.52
C ASP A 165 -0.97 -13.67 21.46
N GLN A 166 -2.18 -13.18 21.75
CA GLN A 166 -3.29 -13.16 20.78
C GLN A 166 -2.95 -12.33 19.53
N ALA A 167 -2.10 -11.31 19.64
CA ALA A 167 -1.67 -10.51 18.50
C ALA A 167 -0.83 -11.37 17.53
N LEU A 168 0.01 -12.27 18.07
CA LEU A 168 0.84 -13.19 17.28
C LEU A 168 0.04 -14.31 16.61
N GLU A 169 -1.22 -14.51 17.00
CA GLU A 169 -2.11 -15.52 16.42
C GLU A 169 -3.16 -14.94 15.48
N LEU A 170 -3.18 -13.61 15.27
CA LEU A 170 -4.11 -12.95 14.36
C LEU A 170 -4.10 -13.60 12.96
N ALA A 171 -5.24 -13.80 12.33
CA ALA A 171 -5.27 -14.10 10.89
C ALA A 171 -4.83 -12.85 10.08
N SER A 172 -4.53 -13.02 8.80
CA SER A 172 -4.27 -11.86 7.94
C SER A 172 -5.47 -10.91 7.94
N TYR A 173 -5.22 -9.59 7.92
CA TYR A 173 -6.28 -8.57 8.01
C TYR A 173 -7.10 -8.62 9.30
N ARG A 174 -6.58 -9.22 10.37
CA ARG A 174 -7.12 -9.07 11.73
C ARG A 174 -6.23 -8.15 12.56
N PHE A 175 -6.84 -7.51 13.55
CA PHE A 175 -6.17 -6.63 14.47
C PHE A 175 -6.77 -6.72 15.87
N LEU A 176 -6.02 -6.24 16.85
CA LEU A 176 -6.50 -6.02 18.21
C LEU A 176 -5.86 -4.77 18.81
N HIS A 177 -6.44 -4.29 19.91
CA HIS A 177 -5.82 -3.29 20.76
C HIS A 177 -5.09 -3.98 21.91
N GLY A 178 -3.87 -3.53 22.21
CA GLY A 178 -3.07 -4.11 23.29
C GLY A 178 -1.77 -3.36 23.56
N PRO A 179 -1.05 -3.74 24.62
CA PRO A 179 0.26 -3.18 24.92
C PRO A 179 1.30 -3.56 23.84
N LEU A 180 2.11 -2.60 23.42
CA LEU A 180 3.27 -2.74 22.55
C LEU A 180 4.46 -2.11 23.26
N PHE A 181 5.39 -2.92 23.76
CA PHE A 181 6.47 -2.45 24.65
C PHE A 181 5.94 -1.61 25.84
N GLY A 182 4.75 -1.97 26.34
CA GLY A 182 4.06 -1.25 27.43
C GLY A 182 3.24 -0.02 27.00
N ALA A 183 3.33 0.42 25.75
CA ALA A 183 2.52 1.51 25.20
C ALA A 183 1.18 0.99 24.65
N PRO A 184 0.06 1.71 24.79
CA PRO A 184 -1.18 1.37 24.11
C PRO A 184 -1.02 1.44 22.59
N ALA A 185 -1.44 0.40 21.87
CA ALA A 185 -1.36 0.33 20.43
C ALA A 185 -2.53 -0.46 19.81
N LEU A 186 -2.82 -0.17 18.54
CA LEU A 186 -3.50 -1.09 17.64
C LEU A 186 -2.44 -1.89 16.90
N ILE A 187 -2.56 -3.22 16.94
CA ILE A 187 -1.64 -4.17 16.32
C ILE A 187 -2.40 -4.96 15.28
N SER A 188 -2.04 -4.79 14.01
CA SER A 188 -2.67 -5.50 12.91
C SER A 188 -1.70 -6.45 12.22
N ARG A 189 -2.20 -7.58 11.72
CA ARG A 189 -1.44 -8.47 10.83
C ARG A 189 -1.70 -8.09 9.37
N THR A 190 -1.21 -6.91 9.01
CA THR A 190 -1.28 -6.32 7.68
C THR A 190 0.12 -5.95 7.18
N GLY A 191 0.21 -5.60 5.90
CA GLY A 191 1.49 -5.31 5.30
C GLY A 191 1.46 -5.17 3.79
N TYR A 192 2.51 -4.56 3.27
CA TYR A 192 2.66 -4.16 1.88
C TYR A 192 3.84 -4.85 1.17
N THR A 193 4.28 -5.99 1.70
CA THR A 193 5.53 -6.65 1.27
C THR A 193 5.30 -8.02 0.64
N GLY A 194 4.21 -8.71 0.97
CA GLY A 194 4.01 -10.13 0.63
C GLY A 194 4.58 -11.12 1.64
N GLU A 195 5.30 -10.62 2.65
CA GLU A 195 5.71 -11.43 3.80
C GLU A 195 4.67 -11.37 4.91
N ASP A 196 4.79 -12.29 5.89
CA ASP A 196 4.13 -12.12 7.18
C ASP A 196 4.67 -10.85 7.85
N GLY A 197 3.88 -10.25 8.72
CA GLY A 197 4.22 -8.97 9.30
C GLY A 197 3.06 -8.29 9.98
N PHE A 198 3.40 -7.19 10.63
CA PHE A 198 2.48 -6.41 11.41
C PHE A 198 2.63 -4.92 11.10
N GLU A 199 1.54 -4.18 11.28
CA GLU A 199 1.52 -2.73 11.33
C GLU A 199 1.08 -2.31 12.74
N LEU A 200 1.78 -1.33 13.29
CA LEU A 200 1.75 -0.95 14.69
C LEU A 200 1.37 0.52 14.77
N TYR A 201 0.14 0.80 15.21
CA TYR A 201 -0.41 2.15 15.31
C TYR A 201 -0.44 2.57 16.79
N PHE A 202 0.15 3.70 17.12
CA PHE A 202 0.25 4.16 18.51
C PHE A 202 0.44 5.68 18.59
N ASP A 203 0.27 6.24 19.78
CA ASP A 203 0.49 7.67 20.02
C ASP A 203 1.98 8.04 19.78
N PRO A 204 2.29 9.07 18.97
CA PRO A 204 3.67 9.54 18.73
C PRO A 204 4.49 9.79 20.00
N ALA A 205 3.88 10.08 21.15
CA ALA A 205 4.57 10.21 22.43
C ALA A 205 5.32 8.93 22.84
N HIS A 206 4.94 7.77 22.32
CA HIS A 206 5.59 6.49 22.57
C HIS A 206 6.62 6.08 21.50
N ALA A 207 6.87 6.92 20.48
CA ALA A 207 7.75 6.62 19.36
C ALA A 207 9.14 6.12 19.78
N ALA A 208 9.81 6.82 20.70
CA ALA A 208 11.13 6.43 21.16
C ALA A 208 11.15 5.03 21.80
N VAL A 209 10.19 4.77 22.71
CA VAL A 209 10.08 3.49 23.43
C VAL A 209 9.84 2.34 22.45
N VAL A 210 8.91 2.52 21.51
CA VAL A 210 8.57 1.47 20.54
C VAL A 210 9.71 1.23 19.56
N TRP A 211 10.31 2.28 18.99
CA TRP A 211 11.42 2.14 18.04
C TRP A 211 12.63 1.45 18.67
N GLU A 212 13.08 1.93 19.83
CA GLU A 212 14.22 1.35 20.53
C GLU A 212 13.92 -0.06 21.05
N GLY A 213 12.68 -0.32 21.46
CA GLY A 213 12.19 -1.64 21.81
C GLY A 213 12.33 -2.62 20.65
N LEU A 214 11.82 -2.25 19.48
CA LEU A 214 11.88 -3.06 18.24
C LEU A 214 13.32 -3.32 17.78
N VAL A 215 14.17 -2.29 17.76
CA VAL A 215 15.58 -2.44 17.36
C VAL A 215 16.33 -3.38 18.31
N ARG A 216 16.07 -3.26 19.63
CA ARG A 216 16.70 -4.12 20.65
C ARG A 216 16.21 -5.56 20.57
N ALA A 217 14.89 -5.77 20.54
CA ALA A 217 14.28 -7.10 20.46
C ALA A 217 14.62 -7.80 19.13
N GLY A 218 14.66 -7.04 18.04
CA GLY A 218 14.98 -7.53 16.71
C GLY A 218 16.47 -7.66 16.41
N GLY A 219 17.37 -7.29 17.32
CA GLY A 219 18.82 -7.33 17.09
C GLY A 219 19.33 -8.74 16.74
N SER A 220 18.93 -9.76 17.51
CA SER A 220 19.21 -11.18 17.19
C SER A 220 18.43 -11.66 15.96
N ALA A 221 17.32 -11.00 15.64
CA ALA A 221 16.53 -11.22 14.43
C ALA A 221 17.18 -10.60 13.16
N GLY A 222 18.27 -9.83 13.31
CA GLY A 222 18.87 -9.08 12.22
C GLY A 222 17.97 -7.94 11.70
N LEU A 223 17.00 -7.50 12.51
CA LEU A 223 16.11 -6.39 12.18
C LEU A 223 16.93 -5.12 11.94
N GLN A 224 16.65 -4.46 10.83
CA GLN A 224 17.17 -3.14 10.54
C GLN A 224 16.08 -2.27 9.89
N PRO A 225 16.22 -0.94 9.97
CA PRO A 225 15.39 -0.03 9.20
C PRO A 225 15.48 -0.30 7.70
N VAL A 226 14.36 -0.15 7.01
CA VAL A 226 14.21 -0.34 5.58
C VAL A 226 13.56 0.89 4.96
N GLY A 227 14.15 1.38 3.87
CA GLY A 227 13.72 2.59 3.18
C GLY A 227 12.64 2.35 2.12
N LEU A 228 12.14 3.46 1.58
CA LEU A 228 11.07 3.47 0.57
C LEU A 228 11.43 2.76 -0.74
N GLY A 229 12.72 2.72 -1.13
CA GLY A 229 13.15 2.01 -2.34
C GLY A 229 12.94 0.50 -2.25
N ALA A 230 13.28 -0.10 -1.11
CA ALA A 230 12.98 -1.50 -0.86
C ALA A 230 11.47 -1.75 -0.69
N ARG A 231 10.72 -0.85 -0.04
CA ARG A 231 9.24 -0.91 0.02
C ARG A 231 8.63 -1.00 -1.38
N ASP A 232 9.08 -0.18 -2.33
CA ASP A 232 8.59 -0.17 -3.71
C ASP A 232 8.94 -1.47 -4.47
N THR A 233 10.12 -2.04 -4.25
CA THR A 233 10.47 -3.32 -4.90
C THR A 233 9.71 -4.51 -4.32
N LEU A 234 9.48 -4.55 -3.00
CA LEU A 234 8.73 -5.62 -2.32
C LEU A 234 7.26 -5.64 -2.77
N ARG A 235 6.60 -4.48 -2.77
CA ARG A 235 5.21 -4.35 -3.22
C ARG A 235 5.06 -4.68 -4.71
N LEU A 236 6.04 -4.28 -5.53
CA LEU A 236 6.00 -4.50 -6.98
C LEU A 236 6.09 -5.98 -7.30
N GLU A 237 6.93 -6.74 -6.60
CA GLU A 237 6.99 -8.20 -6.72
C GLU A 237 5.65 -8.87 -6.42
N MET A 238 4.89 -8.34 -5.46
CA MET A 238 3.53 -8.78 -5.14
C MET A 238 2.46 -8.18 -6.04
N ALA A 239 2.87 -7.32 -6.99
CA ALA A 239 1.99 -6.54 -7.84
C ALA A 239 0.90 -5.79 -7.05
N TYR A 240 1.24 -5.26 -5.87
CA TYR A 240 0.38 -4.35 -5.13
C TYR A 240 0.42 -2.95 -5.75
N MET A 241 -0.73 -2.28 -5.69
CA MET A 241 -0.96 -1.00 -6.38
C MET A 241 -0.33 0.14 -5.60
N LEU A 242 0.37 1.03 -6.31
CA LEU A 242 0.78 2.32 -5.77
C LEU A 242 -0.10 3.42 -6.37
N TYR A 243 -0.88 4.11 -5.54
CA TYR A 243 -1.67 5.25 -5.99
C TYR A 243 -0.78 6.35 -6.61
N GLY A 244 -1.27 6.97 -7.69
CA GLY A 244 -0.54 7.94 -8.50
C GLY A 244 0.41 7.30 -9.53
N HIS A 245 0.57 5.97 -9.48
CA HIS A 245 1.35 5.21 -10.45
C HIS A 245 0.50 4.17 -11.18
N ASP A 246 -0.03 3.21 -10.43
CA ASP A 246 -0.77 2.06 -10.97
C ASP A 246 -2.28 2.27 -10.95
N ILE A 247 -2.75 3.14 -10.06
CA ILE A 247 -4.13 3.57 -9.95
C ILE A 247 -4.18 5.06 -9.68
N ASP A 248 -5.16 5.71 -10.27
CA ASP A 248 -5.50 7.12 -10.10
C ASP A 248 -6.95 7.36 -10.57
N GLU A 249 -7.39 8.61 -10.55
CA GLU A 249 -8.74 9.03 -10.96
C GLU A 249 -9.08 8.75 -12.42
N SER A 250 -8.09 8.46 -13.27
CA SER A 250 -8.28 8.07 -14.67
C SER A 250 -8.48 6.56 -14.84
N THR A 251 -8.20 5.77 -13.81
CA THR A 251 -8.29 4.30 -13.84
C THR A 251 -9.41 3.80 -12.95
N THR A 252 -9.98 2.66 -13.33
CA THR A 252 -11.04 1.98 -12.57
C THR A 252 -10.51 0.74 -11.87
N PRO A 253 -11.15 0.27 -10.77
CA PRO A 253 -10.77 -0.98 -10.11
C PRO A 253 -10.79 -2.20 -11.06
N LEU A 254 -11.69 -2.22 -12.06
CA LEU A 254 -11.78 -3.34 -12.99
C LEU A 254 -10.60 -3.36 -13.98
N GLU A 255 -10.13 -2.20 -14.46
CA GLU A 255 -8.93 -2.11 -15.29
C GLU A 255 -7.66 -2.51 -14.51
N ALA A 256 -7.57 -2.11 -13.24
CA ALA A 256 -6.42 -2.39 -12.36
C ALA A 256 -6.30 -3.87 -11.95
N GLY A 257 -7.36 -4.67 -12.15
CA GLY A 257 -7.46 -6.04 -11.65
C GLY A 257 -7.87 -6.14 -10.19
N LEU A 258 -8.45 -5.07 -9.64
CA LEU A 258 -9.03 -5.00 -8.30
C LEU A 258 -10.52 -5.38 -8.27
N GLY A 259 -11.06 -6.01 -9.32
CA GLY A 259 -12.48 -6.37 -9.36
C GLY A 259 -12.97 -7.27 -8.20
N TRP A 260 -12.07 -7.93 -7.48
CA TRP A 260 -12.37 -8.70 -6.28
C TRP A 260 -12.83 -7.83 -5.09
N THR A 261 -12.47 -6.53 -5.08
CA THR A 261 -12.94 -5.55 -4.08
C THR A 261 -14.28 -4.93 -4.47
N VAL A 262 -14.76 -5.10 -5.70
CA VAL A 262 -15.98 -4.43 -6.17
C VAL A 262 -17.22 -5.30 -5.93
N LYS A 263 -18.00 -4.97 -4.90
CA LYS A 263 -19.18 -5.74 -4.46
C LYS A 263 -20.47 -5.11 -4.97
N LEU A 264 -20.79 -5.31 -6.25
CA LEU A 264 -21.96 -4.69 -6.91
C LEU A 264 -23.32 -5.05 -6.28
N GLU A 265 -23.39 -6.17 -5.56
CA GLU A 265 -24.61 -6.69 -4.92
C GLU A 265 -24.88 -6.08 -3.55
N LYS A 266 -23.97 -5.27 -2.98
CA LYS A 266 -24.15 -4.70 -1.63
C LYS A 266 -25.12 -3.52 -1.55
N GLY A 267 -25.65 -3.09 -2.69
CA GLY A 267 -26.44 -1.86 -2.82
C GLY A 267 -25.65 -0.72 -3.47
N ASP A 268 -26.11 0.50 -3.25
CA ASP A 268 -25.57 1.71 -3.88
C ASP A 268 -24.29 2.19 -3.21
N PHE A 269 -23.34 2.61 -4.05
CA PHE A 269 -22.10 3.27 -3.63
C PHE A 269 -21.60 4.16 -4.78
N ILE A 270 -20.74 5.14 -4.46
CA ILE A 270 -20.27 6.09 -5.47
C ILE A 270 -19.43 5.37 -6.54
N GLY A 271 -19.80 5.57 -7.81
CA GLY A 271 -19.17 4.93 -8.96
C GLY A 271 -19.77 3.58 -9.38
N ARG A 272 -20.76 3.05 -8.64
CA ARG A 272 -21.40 1.76 -8.92
C ARG A 272 -21.88 1.64 -10.36
N ASP A 273 -22.66 2.61 -10.85
CA ASP A 273 -23.27 2.53 -12.19
C ASP A 273 -22.22 2.46 -13.32
N ALA A 274 -21.13 3.21 -13.18
CA ALA A 274 -20.02 3.16 -14.13
C ALA A 274 -19.35 1.77 -14.12
N LEU A 275 -19.11 1.22 -12.93
CA LEU A 275 -18.50 -0.11 -12.78
C LEU A 275 -19.42 -1.25 -13.23
N VAL A 276 -20.75 -1.13 -13.05
CA VAL A 276 -21.73 -2.08 -13.60
C VAL A 276 -21.65 -2.09 -15.12
N ARG A 277 -21.70 -0.91 -15.76
CA ARG A 277 -21.58 -0.79 -17.23
C ARG A 277 -20.25 -1.37 -17.72
N GLN A 278 -19.15 -1.02 -17.08
CA GLN A 278 -17.82 -1.50 -17.46
C GLN A 278 -17.67 -3.01 -17.25
N LYS A 279 -18.29 -3.61 -16.23
CA LYS A 279 -18.29 -5.07 -16.03
C LYS A 279 -19.06 -5.80 -17.13
N GLN A 280 -20.14 -5.21 -17.65
CA GLN A 280 -20.92 -5.77 -18.77
C GLN A 280 -20.17 -5.65 -20.10
N GLN A 281 -19.53 -4.51 -20.35
CA GLN A 281 -18.83 -4.23 -21.62
C GLN A 281 -17.43 -4.84 -21.68
N GLY A 282 -16.81 -5.06 -20.51
CA GLY A 282 -15.40 -5.37 -20.37
C GLY A 282 -14.53 -4.10 -20.42
N PRO A 283 -13.45 -4.02 -19.63
CA PRO A 283 -12.56 -2.87 -19.68
C PRO A 283 -11.80 -2.84 -21.02
N THR A 284 -11.57 -1.65 -21.57
CA THR A 284 -10.84 -1.46 -22.85
C THR A 284 -9.33 -1.63 -22.70
N ARG A 285 -8.81 -1.43 -21.48
CA ARG A 285 -7.42 -1.65 -21.09
C ARG A 285 -7.32 -2.42 -19.78
N LYS A 286 -6.19 -3.07 -19.53
CA LYS A 286 -5.92 -3.84 -18.31
C LYS A 286 -4.50 -3.60 -17.83
N LEU A 287 -4.34 -3.55 -16.50
CA LEU A 287 -3.04 -3.56 -15.86
C LEU A 287 -2.45 -4.99 -15.91
N VAL A 288 -1.29 -5.11 -16.55
CA VAL A 288 -0.56 -6.38 -16.69
C VAL A 288 0.80 -6.33 -16.01
N GLY A 289 1.33 -7.50 -15.67
CA GLY A 289 2.73 -7.64 -15.28
C GLY A 289 3.62 -7.84 -16.49
N LEU A 290 4.82 -7.27 -16.47
CA LEU A 290 5.84 -7.35 -17.51
C LEU A 290 7.13 -7.92 -16.92
N GLU A 291 7.67 -8.94 -17.56
CA GLU A 291 9.06 -9.35 -17.40
C GLU A 291 9.88 -8.78 -18.56
N VAL A 292 11.03 -8.17 -18.27
CA VAL A 292 11.86 -7.49 -19.27
C VAL A 292 13.14 -8.26 -19.52
N GLU A 293 13.52 -8.40 -20.78
CA GLU A 293 14.80 -8.99 -21.15
C GLU A 293 15.99 -8.08 -20.78
N GLY A 294 17.08 -8.70 -20.31
CA GLY A 294 18.30 -8.01 -19.95
C GLY A 294 18.28 -7.42 -18.53
N ARG A 295 18.97 -6.28 -18.34
CA ARG A 295 19.25 -5.71 -16.99
C ARG A 295 18.64 -4.33 -16.75
N ARG A 296 18.01 -3.73 -17.75
CA ARG A 296 17.48 -2.36 -17.63
C ARG A 296 16.04 -2.40 -17.13
N VAL A 297 15.75 -1.47 -16.23
CA VAL A 297 14.47 -1.35 -15.53
C VAL A 297 13.53 -0.42 -16.28
N LEU A 298 12.23 -0.73 -16.23
CA LEU A 298 11.20 0.17 -16.74
C LEU A 298 11.01 1.36 -15.79
N ARG A 299 10.43 2.44 -16.29
CA ARG A 299 10.03 3.62 -15.52
C ARG A 299 8.62 4.01 -15.89
N HIS A 300 7.93 4.63 -14.94
CA HIS A 300 6.61 5.22 -15.15
C HIS A 300 6.60 6.10 -16.41
N GLY A 301 5.54 5.97 -17.22
CA GLY A 301 5.33 6.76 -18.43
C GLY A 301 5.99 6.22 -19.70
N MET A 302 6.84 5.19 -19.62
CA MET A 302 7.38 4.52 -20.82
C MET A 302 6.24 3.90 -21.65
N ILE A 303 6.39 3.87 -22.97
CA ILE A 303 5.34 3.45 -23.91
C ILE A 303 5.48 1.96 -24.20
N ALA A 304 4.40 1.19 -24.08
CA ALA A 304 4.34 -0.21 -24.49
C ALA A 304 3.79 -0.32 -25.92
N GLU A 305 4.53 -0.99 -26.79
CA GLU A 305 4.23 -1.12 -28.20
C GLU A 305 4.13 -2.57 -28.67
N VAL A 306 3.31 -2.75 -29.70
CA VAL A 306 3.24 -3.98 -30.50
C VAL A 306 3.29 -3.56 -31.96
N GLU A 307 4.22 -4.12 -32.73
CA GLU A 307 4.39 -3.80 -34.16
C GLU A 307 4.53 -2.28 -34.43
N GLY A 308 5.20 -1.56 -33.53
CA GLY A 308 5.42 -0.10 -33.63
C GLY A 308 4.20 0.77 -33.32
N ARG A 309 3.07 0.18 -32.91
CA ARG A 309 1.89 0.91 -32.45
C ARG A 309 1.93 1.06 -30.93
N SER A 310 1.72 2.28 -30.43
CA SER A 310 1.61 2.57 -29.00
C SER A 310 0.26 2.08 -28.46
N MET A 311 0.29 1.04 -27.65
CA MET A 311 -0.91 0.32 -27.18
C MET A 311 -0.93 0.16 -25.66
N GLY A 312 -0.07 0.90 -24.95
CA GLY A 312 -0.02 0.88 -23.50
C GLY A 312 1.02 1.81 -22.90
N ARG A 313 1.04 1.88 -21.57
CA ARG A 313 1.94 2.74 -20.79
C ARG A 313 2.34 2.04 -19.50
N VAL A 314 3.64 2.07 -19.21
CA VAL A 314 4.22 1.56 -17.96
C VAL A 314 3.78 2.45 -16.79
N THR A 315 3.31 1.81 -15.73
CA THR A 315 2.89 2.46 -14.48
C THR A 315 4.00 2.38 -13.41
N SER A 316 4.60 1.20 -13.26
CA SER A 316 5.63 0.89 -12.27
C SER A 316 6.72 0.02 -12.88
N GLY A 317 7.96 0.15 -12.41
CA GLY A 317 9.07 -0.66 -12.93
C GLY A 317 10.31 -0.58 -12.06
N SER A 318 10.89 -1.74 -11.77
CA SER A 318 12.12 -1.85 -10.99
C SER A 318 12.86 -3.16 -11.27
N PHE A 319 14.04 -3.31 -10.66
CA PHE A 319 14.72 -4.60 -10.62
C PHE A 319 14.14 -5.40 -9.46
N SER A 320 13.73 -6.64 -9.69
CA SER A 320 13.30 -7.56 -8.63
C SER A 320 14.53 -8.25 -8.03
N PRO A 321 14.88 -7.96 -6.76
CA PRO A 321 15.99 -8.64 -6.09
C PRO A 321 15.72 -10.13 -5.89
N SER A 322 14.47 -10.54 -5.68
CA SER A 322 14.11 -11.95 -5.46
C SER A 322 14.22 -12.78 -6.75
N LEU A 323 13.83 -12.20 -7.90
CA LEU A 323 13.81 -12.89 -9.19
C LEU A 323 15.07 -12.66 -10.04
N GLY A 324 15.93 -11.73 -9.63
CA GLY A 324 17.19 -11.40 -10.31
C GLY A 324 17.00 -10.76 -11.69
N ARG A 325 15.84 -10.15 -11.97
CA ARG A 325 15.49 -9.61 -13.29
C ARG A 325 14.63 -8.33 -13.19
N PRO A 326 14.61 -7.47 -14.23
CA PRO A 326 13.71 -6.32 -14.25
C PRO A 326 12.26 -6.75 -14.50
N ILE A 327 11.37 -6.15 -13.71
CA ILE A 327 9.92 -6.35 -13.80
C ILE A 327 9.22 -4.99 -13.83
N GLY A 328 7.97 -4.96 -14.28
CA GLY A 328 7.14 -3.76 -14.21
C GLY A 328 5.67 -4.05 -14.45
N MET A 329 4.84 -3.04 -14.25
CA MET A 329 3.42 -3.09 -14.57
C MET A 329 3.09 -2.05 -15.63
N ALA A 330 2.08 -2.33 -16.45
CA ALA A 330 1.64 -1.42 -17.50
C ALA A 330 0.14 -1.59 -17.78
N TYR A 331 -0.55 -0.48 -18.06
CA TYR A 331 -1.84 -0.58 -18.72
C TYR A 331 -1.61 -0.82 -20.21
N VAL A 332 -2.21 -1.88 -20.73
CA VAL A 332 -2.24 -2.19 -22.17
C VAL A 332 -3.67 -2.38 -22.62
N GLU A 333 -3.96 -2.22 -23.91
CA GLU A 333 -5.26 -2.61 -24.45
C GLU A 333 -5.61 -4.05 -24.07
N SER A 334 -6.89 -4.30 -23.78
CA SER A 334 -7.37 -5.61 -23.31
C SER A 334 -7.05 -6.77 -24.25
N SER A 335 -6.97 -6.49 -25.56
CA SER A 335 -6.57 -7.45 -26.59
C SER A 335 -5.12 -7.95 -26.44
N LEU A 336 -4.27 -7.17 -25.77
CA LEU A 336 -2.85 -7.44 -25.55
C LEU A 336 -2.55 -8.03 -24.17
N ALA A 337 -3.55 -8.10 -23.29
CA ALA A 337 -3.35 -8.44 -21.88
C ALA A 337 -3.11 -9.94 -21.60
N ARG A 338 -2.99 -10.77 -22.64
CA ARG A 338 -2.80 -12.23 -22.50
C ARG A 338 -1.38 -12.54 -22.04
N VAL A 339 -1.26 -13.38 -21.00
CA VAL A 339 0.03 -13.93 -20.55
C VAL A 339 0.77 -14.64 -21.69
N GLY A 340 2.07 -14.40 -21.80
CA GLY A 340 2.94 -14.86 -22.88
C GLY A 340 2.99 -13.93 -24.09
N ARG A 341 2.21 -12.84 -24.13
CA ARG A 341 2.29 -11.85 -25.22
C ARG A 341 3.60 -11.09 -25.14
N ALA A 342 4.38 -11.13 -26.22
CA ALA A 342 5.56 -10.28 -26.39
C ALA A 342 5.15 -8.84 -26.76
N LEU A 343 5.89 -7.88 -26.22
CA LEU A 343 5.77 -6.44 -26.51
C LEU A 343 7.13 -5.76 -26.38
N VAL A 344 7.22 -4.53 -26.85
CA VAL A 344 8.41 -3.71 -26.72
C VAL A 344 8.05 -2.46 -25.93
N VAL A 345 8.71 -2.23 -24.80
CA VAL A 345 8.61 -0.96 -24.10
C VAL A 345 9.64 0.01 -24.69
N ARG A 346 9.31 1.29 -24.82
CA ARG A 346 10.20 2.34 -25.35
C ARG A 346 10.44 3.49 -24.39
N SER A 347 11.66 4.03 -24.48
CA SER A 347 12.07 5.30 -23.87
C SER A 347 12.93 6.05 -24.89
N GLY A 348 12.30 6.89 -25.71
CA GLY A 348 12.93 7.48 -26.88
C GLY A 348 13.38 6.40 -27.87
N ALA A 349 14.64 6.47 -28.31
CA ALA A 349 15.21 5.48 -29.24
C ALA A 349 15.50 4.10 -28.61
N ARG A 350 15.42 3.96 -27.28
CA ARG A 350 15.74 2.71 -26.58
C ARG A 350 14.52 1.78 -26.58
N ALA A 351 14.75 0.52 -26.91
CA ALA A 351 13.76 -0.56 -26.87
C ALA A 351 14.09 -1.54 -25.74
N PHE A 352 13.04 -2.02 -25.07
CA PHE A 352 13.10 -2.97 -23.97
C PHE A 352 12.12 -4.11 -24.29
N PRO A 353 12.60 -5.23 -24.87
CA PRO A 353 11.76 -6.39 -25.09
C PRO A 353 11.19 -6.88 -23.77
N ALA A 354 9.89 -7.14 -23.73
CA ALA A 354 9.20 -7.59 -22.54
C ALA A 354 8.09 -8.59 -22.89
N THR A 355 7.73 -9.42 -21.92
CA THR A 355 6.65 -10.40 -22.03
C THR A 355 5.62 -10.16 -20.95
N VAL A 356 4.34 -10.21 -21.32
CA VAL A 356 3.25 -10.18 -20.36
C VAL A 356 3.29 -11.45 -19.51
N VAL A 357 3.36 -11.31 -18.19
CA VAL A 357 3.42 -12.40 -17.23
C VAL A 357 2.25 -12.36 -16.24
N LYS A 358 2.00 -13.50 -15.59
CA LYS A 358 0.99 -13.58 -14.53
C LYS A 358 1.46 -12.76 -13.31
N ARG A 359 0.52 -12.03 -12.69
CA ARG A 359 0.71 -11.35 -11.40
C ARG A 359 0.21 -12.25 -10.26
N PRO A 360 0.79 -12.19 -9.04
CA PRO A 360 2.03 -11.47 -8.68
C PRO A 360 3.27 -12.11 -9.33
N PHE A 361 4.41 -11.40 -9.33
CA PHE A 361 5.68 -11.91 -9.87
C PHE A 361 6.36 -12.87 -8.90
N TYR A 362 6.26 -12.59 -7.60
CA TYR A 362 6.77 -13.42 -6.52
C TYR A 362 5.60 -14.12 -5.80
N THR A 363 5.76 -15.42 -5.54
CA THR A 363 4.69 -16.28 -4.97
C THR A 363 5.14 -17.08 -3.75
N GLN A 364 6.39 -16.91 -3.31
CA GLN A 364 6.97 -17.64 -2.18
C GLN A 364 7.01 -16.80 -0.90
N GLY A 365 6.21 -15.73 -0.83
CA GLY A 365 6.14 -14.87 0.35
C GLY A 365 5.53 -15.60 1.54
N SER A 366 5.93 -15.21 2.75
CA SER A 366 5.49 -15.83 4.01
C SER A 366 4.12 -15.35 4.51
N LYS A 367 3.46 -14.43 3.80
CA LYS A 367 2.14 -13.91 4.21
C LYS A 367 1.15 -15.05 4.42
N ARG A 368 0.53 -15.08 5.60
CA ARG A 368 -0.54 -16.03 5.93
C ARG A 368 -1.76 -15.80 5.03
N SER A 369 -2.32 -16.88 4.49
CA SER A 369 -3.55 -16.86 3.67
C SER A 369 -4.77 -16.56 4.50
#